data_AF-A0AB74E6H9-F1
#
_entry.id   AF-A0AB74E6H9-F1
#
_cell.length_a   1.000
_cell.length_b   1.000
_cell.length_c   1.000
_cell.angle_alpha   90.00
_cell.angle_beta   90.00
_cell.angle_gamma   90.00
#
_symmetry.space_group_name_H-M   'P 1'
#
loop_
_entity.id
_entity.type
_entity.pdbx_description
1 polymer ?
#
loop_
_entity_poly.entity_id
_entity_poly.type
_entity_poly.pdbx_seq_one_letter_code
_entity_poly.pdbx_strand_id
1 'polypeptide(L)'
;MRIAILGATNIKHMSLLSHYLNHIDLNINEVDIIYTDKYDIEENIQGINNYYKYKVDIKEDWTFIKKAIAYYRFRPYAMKILKENHYDFVIVWGSYT
;
A
#
# COMPACT_ATOMS: atom_id res chain seq x y z
N MET A 1 -12.02 -6.16 -13.27
CA MET A 1 -10.57 -5.88 -13.47
C MET A 1 -9.82 -6.20 -12.20
N ARG A 2 -8.51 -6.44 -12.27
CA ARG A 2 -7.62 -6.51 -11.11
C ARG A 2 -6.94 -5.16 -10.93
N ILE A 3 -7.22 -4.48 -9.82
CA ILE A 3 -6.73 -3.14 -9.51
C ILE A 3 -5.81 -3.23 -8.28
N ALA A 4 -4.64 -2.61 -8.37
CA ALA A 4 -3.78 -2.42 -7.19
C ALA A 4 -3.82 -0.98 -6.72
N ILE A 5 -4.05 -0.77 -5.43
CA ILE A 5 -3.78 0.50 -4.76
C ILE A 5 -2.41 0.39 -4.09
N LEU A 6 -1.46 1.21 -4.53
CA LEU A 6 -0.07 1.19 -4.07
C LEU A 6 0.25 2.46 -3.30
N GLY A 7 0.56 2.37 -2.01
CA GLY A 7 0.98 3.53 -1.22
C GLY A 7 2.19 3.25 -0.34
N ALA A 8 3.19 4.14 -0.35
CA ALA A 8 4.37 4.05 0.51
C ALA A 8 4.12 4.58 1.94
N THR A 9 2.90 4.41 2.44
CA THR A 9 2.45 4.86 3.77
C THR A 9 1.39 3.91 4.32
N ASN A 10 1.04 4.03 5.61
CA ASN A 10 -0.07 3.31 6.21
C ASN A 10 -1.40 3.67 5.53
N ILE A 11 -2.37 2.75 5.51
CA ILE A 11 -3.67 2.96 4.88
C ILE A 11 -4.40 4.18 5.48
N LYS A 12 -4.31 4.39 6.80
CA LYS A 12 -4.86 5.57 7.49
C LYS A 12 -4.34 6.92 6.97
N HIS A 13 -3.19 6.92 6.31
CA HIS A 13 -2.57 8.12 5.72
C HIS A 13 -2.85 8.24 4.21
N MET A 14 -3.53 7.27 3.60
CA MET A 14 -4.04 7.37 2.24
C MET A 14 -5.32 8.20 2.25
N SER A 15 -5.17 9.53 2.28
CA SER A 15 -6.29 10.45 2.31
C SER A 15 -7.28 10.18 1.17
N LEU A 16 -8.58 10.21 1.50
CA LEU A 16 -9.69 9.95 0.57
C LEU A 16 -9.76 8.55 -0.02
N LEU A 17 -8.97 7.57 0.46
CA LEU A 17 -9.03 6.19 -0.04
C LEU A 17 -10.46 5.65 -0.05
N SER A 18 -11.21 5.82 1.04
CA SER A 18 -12.61 5.40 1.12
C SER A 18 -13.50 6.07 0.08
N HIS A 19 -13.26 7.34 -0.24
CA HIS A 19 -14.01 8.05 -1.28
C HIS A 19 -13.76 7.44 -2.66
N TYR A 20 -12.52 7.09 -3.00
CA TYR A 20 -12.22 6.43 -4.27
C TYR A 20 -12.78 5.03 -4.35
N LEU A 21 -12.69 4.26 -3.26
CA LEU A 21 -13.26 2.90 -3.19
C LEU A 21 -14.78 2.92 -3.41
N ASN A 22 -15.49 3.97 -2.98
CA ASN A 22 -16.92 4.12 -3.25
C ASN A 22 -17.26 4.32 -4.74
N HIS A 23 -16.29 4.71 -5.56
CA HIS A 23 -16.46 4.85 -7.02
C HIS A 23 -15.99 3.62 -7.80
N ILE A 24 -15.49 2.60 -7.11
CA ILE A 24 -15.12 1.31 -7.69
C ILE A 24 -16.18 0.29 -7.28
N ASP A 25 -16.82 -0.37 -8.24
CA ASP A 25 -17.70 -1.49 -7.91
C ASP A 25 -16.85 -2.71 -7.51
N LEU A 26 -16.73 -2.91 -6.20
CA LEU A 26 -15.93 -3.98 -5.57
C LEU A 26 -16.55 -5.38 -5.75
N ASN A 27 -17.78 -5.50 -6.26
CA ASN A 27 -18.38 -6.83 -6.51
C ASN A 27 -17.92 -7.43 -7.84
N ILE A 28 -17.49 -6.58 -8.78
CA ILE A 28 -17.06 -7.00 -10.13
C ILE A 28 -15.57 -6.74 -10.38
N ASN A 29 -14.92 -5.95 -9.51
CA ASN A 29 -13.49 -5.68 -9.58
C ASN A 29 -12.79 -6.25 -8.37
N GLU A 30 -11.64 -6.88 -8.61
CA GLU A 30 -10.74 -7.28 -7.53
C GLU A 30 -9.83 -6.10 -7.20
N VAL A 31 -9.82 -5.70 -5.94
CA VAL A 31 -8.97 -4.60 -5.46
C VAL A 31 -8.04 -5.12 -4.39
N ASP A 32 -6.74 -5.01 -4.65
CA ASP A 32 -5.69 -5.29 -3.69
C ASP A 32 -5.04 -4.01 -3.20
N ILE A 33 -4.57 -3.99 -1.95
CA ILE A 33 -3.81 -2.87 -1.39
C ILE A 33 -2.39 -3.30 -1.06
N ILE A 34 -1.40 -2.61 -1.63
CA ILE A 34 0.03 -2.80 -1.37
C ILE A 34 0.52 -1.57 -0.61
N TYR A 35 0.98 -1.76 0.62
CA TYR A 35 1.31 -0.64 1.50
C TYR A 35 2.44 -0.90 2.46
N THR A 36 3.04 0.17 2.99
CA THR A 36 3.98 0.09 4.10
C THR A 36 3.27 0.28 5.42
N ASP A 37 3.64 -0.49 6.44
CA ASP A 37 3.14 -0.33 7.78
C ASP A 37 4.26 -0.02 8.76
N LYS A 38 4.26 1.20 9.29
CA LYS A 38 5.18 1.65 10.34
C LYS A 38 4.67 1.34 11.75
N TYR A 39 3.35 1.25 11.93
CA TYR A 39 2.70 1.22 13.24
C TYR A 39 2.20 -0.17 13.64
N ASP A 40 2.34 -1.16 12.75
CA ASP A 40 1.85 -2.51 12.90
C ASP A 40 0.33 -2.58 13.18
N ILE A 41 -0.44 -1.73 12.49
CA ILE A 41 -1.88 -1.62 12.67
C ILE A 41 -2.57 -2.55 11.67
N GLU A 42 -3.53 -3.34 12.13
CA GLU A 42 -4.44 -4.05 11.25
C GLU A 42 -5.54 -3.09 10.78
N GLU A 43 -5.57 -2.84 9.47
CA GLU A 43 -6.57 -2.02 8.82
C GLU A 43 -7.38 -2.93 7.88
N ASN A 44 -8.68 -3.05 8.12
CA ASN A 44 -9.57 -3.87 7.30
C ASN A 44 -10.71 -3.01 6.74
N ILE A 45 -10.65 -2.81 5.43
CA ILE A 45 -11.69 -2.18 4.61
C ILE A 45 -12.48 -3.29 3.92
N GLN A 46 -13.80 -3.24 4.07
CA GLN A 46 -14.71 -4.18 3.44
C GLN A 46 -14.60 -4.14 1.91
N GLY A 47 -14.58 -5.32 1.28
CA GLY A 47 -14.56 -5.46 -0.18
C GLY A 47 -13.15 -5.44 -0.81
N ILE A 48 -12.10 -5.27 -0.02
CA ILE A 48 -10.72 -5.47 -0.49
C ILE A 48 -10.39 -6.97 -0.51
N ASN A 49 -9.75 -7.42 -1.58
CA ASN A 49 -9.40 -8.81 -1.81
C ASN A 49 -8.15 -9.22 -1.01
N ASN A 50 -7.04 -8.48 -1.17
CA ASN A 50 -5.80 -8.78 -0.47
C ASN A 50 -5.10 -7.52 0.08
N TYR A 51 -4.38 -7.73 1.17
CA TYR A 51 -3.53 -6.73 1.83
C TYR A 51 -2.08 -7.18 1.81
N TYR A 52 -1.27 -6.56 0.95
CA TYR A 52 0.16 -6.77 0.89
C TYR A 52 0.88 -5.74 1.78
N LYS A 53 0.99 -6.10 3.06
CA LYS A 53 1.62 -5.28 4.10
C LYS A 53 3.14 -5.47 4.13
N TYR A 54 3.88 -4.38 3.93
CA TYR A 54 5.33 -4.32 4.15
C TYR A 54 5.63 -3.63 5.48
N LYS A 55 6.04 -4.39 6.50
CA LYS A 55 6.40 -3.82 7.79
C LYS A 55 7.71 -3.04 7.69
N VAL A 56 7.68 -1.78 8.10
CA VAL A 56 8.85 -0.90 8.16
C VAL A 56 9.26 -0.75 9.62
N ASP A 57 10.23 -1.57 10.06
CA ASP A 57 10.81 -1.48 11.40
C ASP A 57 11.95 -0.45 11.40
N ILE A 58 11.62 0.77 11.84
CA ILE A 58 12.58 1.87 11.99
C ILE A 58 12.69 2.21 13.47
N LYS A 59 13.90 2.14 13.99
CA LYS A 59 14.22 2.63 15.34
C LYS A 59 14.48 4.13 15.34
N GLU A 60 14.14 4.79 16.44
CA GLU A 60 14.26 6.25 16.56
C GLU A 60 15.70 6.74 16.41
N ASP A 61 16.65 5.98 16.95
CA ASP A 61 18.10 6.24 16.95
C ASP A 61 18.77 6.08 15.58
N TRP A 62 18.06 5.58 14.58
CA TRP A 62 18.63 5.39 13.24
C TRP A 62 18.89 6.71 12.54
N THR A 63 20.03 6.76 11.84
CA THR A 63 20.38 7.87 10.96
C THR A 63 19.37 8.01 9.82
N PHE A 64 19.22 9.23 9.30
CA PHE A 64 18.34 9.53 8.17
C PHE A 64 18.55 8.56 6.99
N ILE A 65 19.80 8.24 6.67
CA ILE A 65 20.16 7.32 5.57
C ILE A 65 19.64 5.91 5.85
N LYS A 66 19.79 5.39 7.07
CA LYS A 66 19.26 4.06 7.44
C LYS A 66 17.74 4.02 7.32
N LYS A 67 17.05 5.09 7.75
CA LYS A 67 15.60 5.23 7.60
C LYS A 67 15.17 5.23 6.14
N ALA A 68 15.85 6.00 5.29
CA ALA A 68 15.58 6.06 3.86
C ALA A 68 15.79 4.69 3.17
N ILE A 69 16.85 3.96 3.52
CA ILE A 69 17.11 2.61 2.99
C ILE A 69 15.99 1.64 3.40
N ALA A 70 15.50 1.71 4.65
CA ALA A 70 14.40 0.87 5.12
C ALA A 70 13.13 1.08 4.28
N TYR A 71 12.76 2.34 4.01
CA TYR A 71 11.66 2.64 3.10
C TYR A 71 11.94 2.21 1.66
N TYR A 72 13.16 2.38 1.16
CA TYR A 72 13.51 2.01 -0.22
C TYR A 72 13.36 0.50 -0.47
N ARG A 73 13.54 -0.34 0.55
CA ARG A 73 13.33 -1.80 0.48
C ARG A 73 11.86 -2.19 0.24
N PHE A 74 10.90 -1.27 0.40
CA PHE A 74 9.52 -1.48 -0.03
C PHE A 74 9.41 -1.66 -1.56
N ARG A 75 10.26 -0.96 -2.34
CA ARG A 75 10.20 -0.97 -3.80
C ARG A 75 10.32 -2.38 -4.41
N PRO A 76 11.34 -3.21 -4.09
CA PRO A 76 11.41 -4.56 -4.63
C PRO A 76 10.26 -5.46 -4.16
N TYR A 77 9.75 -5.27 -2.94
CA TYR A 77 8.58 -5.99 -2.43
C TYR A 77 7.34 -5.70 -3.27
N ALA A 78 6.98 -4.42 -3.43
CA ALA A 78 5.84 -4.01 -4.23
C ALA A 78 5.98 -4.44 -5.70
N MET A 79 7.19 -4.28 -6.27
CA MET A 79 7.46 -4.67 -7.66
C MET A 79 7.25 -6.17 -7.91
N LYS A 80 7.61 -7.03 -6.95
CA LYS A 80 7.36 -8.48 -7.04
C LYS A 80 5.86 -8.75 -7.16
N ILE A 81 5.06 -8.18 -6.26
CA ILE A 81 3.61 -8.36 -6.22
C ILE A 81 2.94 -7.86 -7.49
N LEU A 82 3.34 -6.68 -7.97
CA LEU A 82 2.80 -6.10 -9.20
C LEU A 82 3.06 -7.00 -10.42
N LYS A 83 4.25 -7.61 -10.50
CA LYS A 83 4.62 -8.52 -11.60
C LYS A 83 3.89 -9.85 -11.52
N GLU A 84 3.74 -10.42 -10.33
CA GLU A 84 3.11 -11.73 -10.12
C GLU A 84 1.58 -11.69 -10.30
N ASN A 85 0.94 -10.57 -9.97
CA ASN A 85 -0.53 -10.46 -10.02
C ASN A 85 -1.09 -9.90 -11.33
N HIS A 86 -0.26 -9.36 -12.22
CA HIS A 86 -0.69 -8.88 -13.54
C HIS A 86 -1.90 -7.93 -13.48
N TYR A 87 -1.83 -6.89 -12.64
CA TYR A 87 -2.92 -5.91 -12.49
C TYR A 87 -3.22 -5.17 -13.80
N ASP A 88 -4.50 -4.97 -14.10
CA ASP A 88 -4.97 -4.17 -15.23
C ASP A 88 -4.73 -2.67 -15.00
N PHE A 89 -4.79 -2.24 -13.73
CA PHE A 89 -4.65 -0.85 -13.33
C PHE A 89 -3.95 -0.72 -11.98
N VAL A 90 -3.09 0.28 -11.85
CA VAL A 90 -2.38 0.58 -10.59
C VAL A 90 -2.63 2.03 -10.21
N ILE A 91 -3.28 2.23 -9.07
CA ILE A 91 -3.48 3.54 -8.46
C ILE A 91 -2.33 3.80 -7.49
N VAL A 92 -1.45 4.74 -7.83
CA VAL A 92 -0.33 5.12 -6.96
C VAL A 92 -0.77 6.21 -6.00
N TRP A 93 -0.86 5.87 -4.72
CA TRP A 93 -1.17 6.79 -3.64
C TRP A 93 0.10 7.48 -3.15
N GLY A 94 0.24 8.75 -3.53
CA GLY A 94 1.23 9.64 -2.93
C GLY A 94 0.83 10.03 -1.51
N SER A 95 1.81 10.34 -0.68
CA SER A 95 1.59 11.15 0.51
C SER A 95 1.87 12.61 0.18
N TYR A 96 0.94 13.50 0.48
CA TYR A 96 1.28 14.92 0.64
C TYR A 96 2.06 15.03 1.95
N THR A 97 3.38 15.18 1.84
CA THR A 97 4.28 15.54 2.95
C THR A 97 4.79 16.95 2.72
#